data_AF-A0A2R6CMM9-F1
#
_entry.id   AF-A0A2R6CMM9-F1
#
_cell.length_a   1.000
_cell.length_b   1.000
_cell.length_c   1.000
_cell.angle_alpha   90.00
_cell.angle_beta   90.00
_cell.angle_gamma   90.00
#
_symmetry.space_group_name_H-M   'P 1'
#
loop_
_entity.id
_entity.type
_entity.pdbx_description
1 polymer ?
#
loop_
_entity_poly.entity_id
_entity_poly.type
_entity_poly.pdbx_seq_one_letter_code
_entity_poly.pdbx_strand_id
1 'polypeptide(L)' 'VPDGDYGREWLRGLLSDLADDGLVGIDETEDEVVARLQK' A
#
# COMPACT_ATOMS: atom_id res chain seq x y z
N VAL A 1 -22.19 -2.97 -0.41
CA VAL A 1 -21.22 -4.02 -0.80
C VAL A 1 -19.92 -3.68 -0.09
N PRO A 2 -19.17 -4.63 0.50
CA PRO A 2 -17.85 -4.30 1.01
C PRO A 2 -16.96 -4.12 -0.22
N ASP A 3 -16.88 -2.90 -0.73
CA ASP A 3 -16.04 -2.52 -1.88
C ASP A 3 -14.56 -2.59 -1.53
N GLY A 4 -14.13 -3.60 -0.76
CA GLY A 4 -12.75 -3.82 -0.36
C GLY A 4 -12.24 -2.87 0.72
N ASP A 5 -13.06 -2.02 1.36
CA ASP A 5 -12.58 -1.07 2.38
C ASP A 5 -11.82 -1.75 3.52
N TYR A 6 -12.37 -2.84 4.06
CA TYR A 6 -11.69 -3.65 5.08
C TYR A 6 -10.37 -4.26 4.59
N GLY A 7 -10.28 -4.62 3.29
CA GLY A 7 -9.07 -5.16 2.70
C GLY A 7 -8.03 -4.09 2.39
N ARG A 8 -8.46 -2.87 2.02
CA ARG A 8 -7.60 -1.75 1.68
C ARG A 8 -6.93 -1.13 2.90
N GLU A 9 -7.63 -1.03 4.03
CA GLU A 9 -7.02 -0.58 5.28
C GLU A 9 -5.93 -1.55 5.73
N TRP A 10 -6.23 -2.85 5.71
CA TRP A 10 -5.24 -3.89 6.01
C TRP A 10 -4.04 -3.85 5.06
N LEU A 11 -4.29 -3.71 3.75
CA LEU A 11 -3.23 -3.65 2.75
C LEU A 11 -2.35 -2.40 2.92
N ARG A 12 -2.93 -1.26 3.31
CA ARG A 12 -2.16 -0.04 3.63
C ARG A 12 -1.25 -0.23 4.83
N GLY A 13 -1.72 -0.89 5.89
CA GLY A 13 -0.89 -1.22 7.04
C GLY A 13 0.31 -2.08 6.65
N LEU A 14 0.07 -3.16 5.90
CA LEU A 14 1.14 -4.03 5.41
C LEU A 14 2.14 -3.29 4.50
N LEU A 15 1.66 -2.41 3.62
CA LEU A 15 2.54 -1.61 2.76
C LEU A 15 3.37 -0.61 3.57
N SER A 16 2.82 -0.03 4.63
CA SER A 16 3.57 0.84 5.56
C SER A 16 4.72 0.08 6.20
N ASP A 17 4.46 -1.11 6.75
CA ASP A 17 5.50 -1.95 7.38
C ASP A 17 6.65 -2.26 6.39
N LEU A 18 6.29 -2.62 5.15
CA LEU A 18 7.28 -2.91 4.10
C LEU A 18 8.05 -1.67 3.63
N ALA A 19 7.42 -0.50 3.63
CA ALA A 19 8.07 0.76 3.26
C ALA A 19 9.02 1.23 4.36
N ASP A 20 8.67 1.02 5.62
CA ASP A 20 9.53 1.28 6.77
C ASP A 20 10.80 0.42 6.73
N ASP A 21 10.70 -0.82 6.24
CA ASP A 21 11.84 -1.71 5.98
C ASP A 21 12.62 -1.35 4.69
N GLY A 22 12.15 -0.36 3.91
CA GLY A 22 12.76 0.04 2.63
C GLY A 22 12.60 -0.98 1.50
N LEU A 23 11.70 -1.97 1.67
CA LEU A 23 11.48 -3.03 0.69
C LEU A 23 10.60 -2.58 -0.47
N VAL A 24 9.69 -1.63 -0.22
CA VAL A 24 8.81 -1.05 -1.24
C VAL A 24 8.87 0.47 -1.22
N GLY A 25 8.74 1.07 -2.40
CA GLY A 25 8.35 2.46 -2.55
C GLY A 25 6.83 2.56 -2.72
N ILE A 26 6.22 3.60 -2.16
CA ILE A 26 4.79 3.88 -2.30
C ILE A 26 4.64 5.19 -3.08
N ASP A 27 3.91 5.13 -4.19
CA ASP A 27 3.47 6.28 -4.97
C ASP A 27 1.96 6.46 -4.73
N GLU A 28 1.56 7.63 -4.20
CA GLU A 28 0.15 7.99 -4.05
C GLU A 28 -0.23 9.03 -5.10
N THR A 29 -1.25 8.73 -5.90
CA THR A 29 -1.91 9.69 -6.79
C THR A 29 -3.33 9.94 -6.29
N GLU A 30 -4.02 10.93 -6.85
CA GLU A 30 -5.37 11.31 -6.41
C GLU A 30 -6.38 10.14 -6.49
N ASP A 31 -6.14 9.17 -7.39
CA ASP A 31 -7.07 8.07 -7.66
C ASP A 31 -6.54 6.67 -7.24
N GLU A 32 -5.23 6.51 -7.01
CA GLU A 32 -4.63 5.20 -6.77
C GLU A 32 -3.40 5.22 -5.84
N VAL A 33 -3.15 4.07 -5.22
CA VAL A 33 -1.94 3.81 -4.43
C VAL A 33 -1.17 2.68 -5.11
N VAL A 34 0.06 2.96 -5.51
CA VAL A 34 0.93 1.99 -6.21
C VAL A 34 2.14 1.68 -5.35
N ALA A 35 2.35 0.39 -5.03
CA ALA A 35 3.54 -0.07 -4.35
C ALA A 35 4.52 -0.73 -5.34
N ARG A 36 5.80 -0.39 -5.24
CA ARG A 36 6.88 -0.92 -6.10
C ARG A 36 7.96 -1.58 -5.26
N LEU A 37 8.13 -2.88 -5.43
CA LEU A 37 9.24 -3.63 -4.83
C LEU A 37 10.59 -3.07 -5.29
N GLN A 38 11.45 -2.75 -4.33
CA GLN A 38 12.82 -2.32 -4.58
C GLN A 38 13.71 -3.57 -4.65
N LYS A 39 14.63 -3.61 -5.62
CA LYS A 39 15.58 -4.71 -5.82
C LYS A 39 16.90 -4.41 -5.14
#